data_AF-A0A382IIG9-F1
#
_entry.id   AF-A0A382IIG9-F1
#
_cell.length_a   1.000
_cell.length_b   1.000
_cell.length_c   1.000
_cell.angle_alpha   90.00
_cell.angle_beta   90.00
_cell.angle_gamma   90.00
#
_symmetry.space_group_name_H-M   'P 1'
#
loop_
_entity.id
_entity.type
_entity.pdbx_description
1 polymer ?
#
loop_
_entity_poly.entity_id
_entity_poly.type
_entity_poly.pdbx_seq_one_letter_code
_entity_poly.pdbx_strand_id
1 'polypeptide(L)'
;MLRFWIKESVFSAVRLCTSPLIKFQVEFEDGVSEKNLHEAEVFFALPENSISDLVALDKYTESLNVASPVGRSNSSSLQNFICLIRPVYDPLEGKIKRPLPQNLSEIINLESENIKLLPVSFYWGMHPEKQRSIFKILFSQSWSASSPFKKFFRIVFHGRSLIMRINKPLYLNELKDDKRTEKENSHLINRYLRALFRKTKQAAIGPDISHRRTLVQSLGGDREVIGEIERQSGEEIRKKKVLKKKAYKYANEICSDINYPIVRLLQRGLSWFWNTRYDGINIHNLDKIKSIASTNALIYVPCHRSHIDYLALSYILLEKNLMLPHIAAGINLNFPLLGKVLRGGGAFFMRRSFVSNKLYSIVFFQYLKRLMQRGSSIEFFPEGGRSRNGFSSPARPGLLSM
;
A
#
# COMPACT_ATOMS: atom_id res chain seq x y z
N MET A 1 15.71 17.92 7.37
CA MET A 1 15.09 18.33 6.09
C MET A 1 13.60 18.09 6.16
N LEU A 2 12.85 19.19 6.16
CA LEU A 2 11.38 19.35 6.23
C LEU A 2 10.66 18.57 7.34
N ARG A 3 11.00 18.89 8.60
CA ARG A 3 10.07 18.74 9.73
C ARG A 3 9.08 19.89 9.63
N PHE A 4 7.80 19.58 9.71
CA PHE A 4 6.71 20.42 9.26
C PHE A 4 6.48 21.57 10.25
N TRP A 5 7.21 22.68 10.06
CA TRP A 5 6.67 23.99 10.38
C TRP A 5 5.59 24.26 9.36
N ILE A 6 4.35 23.88 9.65
CA ILE A 6 3.28 24.69 9.10
C ILE A 6 3.38 25.99 9.87
N LYS A 7 4.09 26.98 9.32
CA LYS A 7 3.77 28.35 9.70
C LYS A 7 2.26 28.45 9.53
N GLU A 8 1.54 28.90 10.55
CA GLU A 8 0.07 29.03 10.51
C GLU A 8 -0.40 29.64 9.18
N SER A 9 0.38 30.58 8.63
CA SER A 9 0.20 31.16 7.30
C SER A 9 0.11 30.15 6.13
N VAL A 10 0.96 29.11 6.11
CA VAL A 10 0.93 28.04 5.08
C VAL A 10 -0.29 27.15 5.27
N PHE A 11 -0.68 26.85 6.53
CA PHE A 11 -1.88 26.07 6.81
C PHE A 11 -3.10 26.82 6.31
N SER A 12 -3.24 28.09 6.71
CA SER A 12 -4.35 28.96 6.36
C SER A 12 -4.47 29.13 4.85
N ALA A 13 -3.36 29.33 4.13
CA ALA A 13 -3.37 29.40 2.67
C ALA A 13 -3.86 28.09 2.03
N VAL A 14 -3.35 26.93 2.47
CA VAL A 14 -3.77 25.63 1.92
C VAL A 14 -5.23 25.33 2.28
N ARG A 15 -5.65 25.63 3.51
CA ARG A 15 -7.03 25.48 4.00
C ARG A 15 -7.99 26.31 3.15
N LEU A 16 -7.68 27.58 2.92
CA LEU A 16 -8.50 28.47 2.09
C LEU A 16 -8.69 27.90 0.67
N CYS A 17 -7.61 27.42 0.06
CA CYS A 17 -7.66 26.87 -1.30
C CYS A 17 -8.35 25.50 -1.40
N THR A 18 -8.22 24.64 -0.39
CA THR A 18 -8.64 23.22 -0.48
C THR A 18 -9.95 22.90 0.23
N SER A 19 -10.33 23.68 1.26
CA SER A 19 -11.56 23.46 2.03
C SER A 19 -12.83 23.40 1.16
N PRO A 20 -13.03 24.24 0.13
CA PRO A 20 -14.22 24.16 -0.73
C PRO A 20 -14.31 22.87 -1.54
N LEU A 21 -13.18 22.22 -1.81
CA LEU A 21 -13.11 20.98 -2.58
C LEU A 21 -13.39 19.74 -1.72
N ILE A 22 -13.30 19.87 -0.40
CA ILE A 22 -13.41 18.75 0.54
C ILE A 22 -14.86 18.62 1.03
N LYS A 23 -15.48 17.47 0.77
CA LYS A 23 -16.69 16.98 1.44
C LYS A 23 -16.38 15.61 2.03
N PHE A 24 -16.82 15.39 3.26
CA PHE A 24 -16.57 14.15 3.98
C PHE A 24 -17.87 13.55 4.52
N GLN A 25 -17.88 12.24 4.63
CA GLN A 25 -18.79 11.48 5.48
C GLN A 25 -18.02 11.08 6.73
N VAL A 26 -18.65 11.21 7.90
CA VAL A 26 -18.05 10.80 9.16
C VAL A 26 -18.63 9.47 9.59
N GLU A 27 -17.75 8.54 9.94
CA GLU A 27 -18.08 7.26 10.55
C GLU A 27 -17.49 7.19 11.94
N PHE A 28 -18.22 6.61 12.88
CA PHE A 28 -17.75 6.37 14.23
C PHE A 28 -17.50 4.86 14.43
N GLU A 29 -16.46 4.53 15.19
CA GLU A 29 -16.31 3.19 15.74
C GLU A 29 -17.42 2.91 16.76
N ASP A 30 -17.82 1.64 16.90
CA ASP A 30 -18.89 1.23 17.81
C ASP A 30 -18.65 1.76 19.23
N GLY A 31 -19.66 2.46 19.77
CA GLY A 31 -19.60 3.11 21.09
C GLY A 31 -18.96 4.51 21.10
N VAL A 32 -18.61 5.07 19.95
CA VAL A 32 -18.11 6.44 19.81
C VAL A 32 -19.18 7.32 19.18
N SER A 33 -19.27 8.59 19.61
CA SER A 33 -20.19 9.57 19.07
C SER A 33 -19.59 10.97 19.06
N GLU A 34 -20.30 11.93 18.47
CA GLU A 34 -19.91 13.35 18.48
C GLU A 34 -19.72 13.91 19.90
N LYS A 35 -20.43 13.37 20.90
CA LYS A 35 -20.27 13.79 22.31
C LYS A 35 -18.83 13.63 22.80
N ASN A 36 -18.13 12.61 22.29
CA ASN A 36 -16.72 12.40 22.63
C ASN A 36 -15.81 13.51 22.09
N LEU A 37 -16.26 14.44 21.25
CA LEU A 37 -15.46 15.60 20.88
C LEU A 37 -15.66 16.80 21.83
N HIS A 38 -16.72 16.78 22.65
CA HIS A 38 -17.07 17.87 23.58
C HIS A 38 -16.70 17.59 25.05
N GLU A 39 -16.68 16.31 25.46
CA GLU A 39 -16.61 15.92 26.88
C GLU A 39 -15.26 16.16 27.58
N ALA A 40 -14.18 16.42 26.84
CA ALA A 40 -12.82 16.46 27.38
C ALA A 40 -11.87 17.26 26.47
N GLU A 41 -10.68 17.59 26.96
CA GLU A 41 -9.64 18.14 26.10
C GLU A 41 -9.12 17.07 25.12
N VAL A 42 -9.18 17.37 23.82
CA VAL A 42 -8.92 16.40 22.75
C VAL A 42 -7.62 16.71 22.03
N PHE A 43 -6.72 15.73 22.01
CA PHE A 43 -5.58 15.70 21.08
C PHE A 43 -5.87 14.71 19.95
N PHE A 44 -5.93 15.18 18.72
CA PHE A 44 -6.21 14.32 17.56
C PHE A 44 -4.94 13.57 17.12
N ALA A 45 -5.04 12.25 16.98
CA ALA A 45 -3.95 11.44 16.42
C ALA A 45 -4.23 11.13 14.95
N LEU A 46 -3.29 11.50 14.07
CA LEU A 46 -3.38 11.27 12.63
C LEU A 46 -2.39 10.18 12.17
N PRO A 47 -2.76 9.33 11.19
CA PRO A 47 -1.96 8.18 10.75
C PRO A 47 -0.69 8.58 10.00
N GLU A 48 -0.65 9.78 9.43
CA GLU A 48 0.50 10.32 8.73
C GLU A 48 0.47 11.84 8.72
N ASN A 49 1.64 12.46 8.51
CA ASN A 49 1.72 13.90 8.30
C ASN A 49 1.10 14.28 6.93
N SER A 50 -0.08 14.86 6.96
CA SER A 50 -0.91 15.11 5.78
C SER A 50 -1.74 16.38 5.96
N ILE A 51 -1.38 17.45 5.24
CA ILE A 51 -2.12 18.73 5.30
C ILE A 51 -3.57 18.54 4.89
N SER A 52 -3.83 17.74 3.86
CA SER A 52 -5.19 17.50 3.37
C SER A 52 -6.07 16.84 4.42
N ASP A 53 -5.51 15.92 5.20
CA ASP A 53 -6.24 15.22 6.24
C ASP A 53 -6.46 16.16 7.44
N LEU A 54 -5.44 16.95 7.78
CA LEU A 54 -5.54 17.98 8.82
C LEU A 54 -6.56 19.08 8.49
N VAL A 55 -6.61 19.54 7.23
CA VAL A 55 -7.63 20.51 6.76
C VAL A 55 -9.03 19.89 6.82
N ALA A 56 -9.18 18.62 6.43
CA ALA A 56 -10.48 17.94 6.50
C ALA A 56 -10.96 17.80 7.95
N LEU A 57 -10.05 17.45 8.86
CA LEU A 57 -10.33 17.37 10.30
C LEU A 57 -10.67 18.73 10.89
N ASP A 58 -9.88 19.77 10.57
CA ASP A 58 -10.11 21.12 11.06
C ASP A 58 -11.46 21.69 10.60
N LYS A 59 -11.84 21.41 9.34
CA LYS A 59 -13.17 21.73 8.81
C LYS A 59 -14.30 21.00 9.56
N TYR A 60 -14.07 19.75 9.95
CA TYR A 60 -15.04 18.97 10.72
C TYR A 60 -15.19 19.51 12.15
N THR A 61 -14.07 19.80 12.84
CA THR A 61 -14.10 20.38 14.18
C THR A 61 -14.75 21.76 14.20
N GLU A 62 -14.51 22.58 13.17
CA GLU A 62 -15.18 23.88 13.01
C GLU A 62 -16.71 23.71 12.85
N SER A 63 -17.16 22.72 12.07
CA SER A 63 -18.60 22.46 11.89
C SER A 63 -19.32 22.00 13.16
N LEU A 64 -18.58 21.43 14.12
CA LEU A 64 -19.09 21.02 15.43
C LEU A 64 -18.84 22.07 16.52
N ASN A 65 -18.19 23.19 16.19
CA ASN A 65 -17.78 24.21 17.15
C ASN A 65 -16.94 23.65 18.32
N VAL A 66 -16.01 22.74 18.02
CA VAL A 66 -15.05 22.17 18.98
C VAL A 66 -13.63 22.68 18.72
N ALA A 67 -12.73 22.43 19.66
CA ALA A 67 -11.34 22.86 19.57
C ALA A 67 -10.68 22.42 18.26
N SER A 68 -10.10 23.38 17.54
CA SER A 68 -9.38 23.14 16.30
C SER A 68 -8.14 22.26 16.56
N PRO A 69 -7.83 21.28 15.68
CA PRO A 69 -6.61 20.49 15.78
C PRO A 69 -5.35 21.37 15.67
N VAL A 70 -5.36 22.42 14.84
CA VAL A 70 -4.20 23.33 14.70
C VAL A 70 -4.16 24.43 15.76
N GLY A 71 -5.27 24.62 16.47
CA GLY A 71 -5.35 25.48 17.65
C GLY A 71 -4.45 24.98 18.78
N ARG A 72 -4.22 25.87 19.75
CA ARG A 72 -3.49 25.52 20.96
C ARG A 72 -4.45 24.92 22.00
N SER A 73 -3.91 24.01 22.78
CA SER A 73 -4.57 23.40 23.93
C SER A 73 -4.81 24.46 25.02
N ASN A 74 -5.83 24.25 25.84
CA ASN A 74 -6.10 25.16 26.96
C ASN A 74 -5.15 24.89 28.12
N SER A 75 -4.74 23.64 28.30
CA SER A 75 -3.80 23.21 29.34
C SER A 75 -2.33 23.38 28.94
N SER A 76 -2.03 23.60 27.66
CA SER A 76 -0.65 23.68 27.16
C SER A 76 -0.51 24.57 25.93
N SER A 77 0.69 25.09 25.68
CA SER A 77 1.00 25.81 24.43
C SER A 77 1.11 24.90 23.20
N LEU A 78 0.80 23.60 23.36
CA LEU A 78 0.89 22.58 22.32
C LEU A 78 -0.31 22.65 21.38
N GLN A 79 -0.10 22.19 20.16
CA GLN A 79 -1.20 22.02 19.21
C GLN A 79 -2.02 20.78 19.58
N ASN A 80 -3.33 20.84 19.33
CA ASN A 80 -4.29 19.77 19.63
C ASN A 80 -4.17 18.54 18.70
N PHE A 81 -3.00 18.25 18.13
CA PHE A 81 -2.80 17.08 17.28
C PHE A 81 -1.38 16.49 17.31
N ILE A 82 -1.30 15.22 16.96
CA ILE A 82 -0.06 14.51 16.64
C ILE A 82 -0.16 13.82 15.28
N CYS A 83 0.96 13.73 14.58
CA CYS A 83 1.06 13.01 13.31
C CYS A 83 2.07 11.86 13.43
N LEU A 84 1.64 10.63 13.17
CA LEU A 84 2.56 9.50 13.14
C LEU A 84 3.60 9.63 12.02
N ILE A 85 4.85 9.35 12.37
CA ILE A 85 5.98 9.41 11.42
C ILE A 85 6.24 8.03 10.84
N ARG A 86 6.42 7.90 9.53
CA ARG A 86 6.70 6.60 8.91
C ARG A 86 8.03 6.00 9.38
N PRO A 87 8.13 4.68 9.59
CA PRO A 87 9.41 4.06 9.90
C PRO A 87 10.40 4.26 8.75
N VAL A 88 11.63 4.62 9.07
CA VAL A 88 12.70 4.86 8.09
C VAL A 88 13.80 3.85 8.33
N TYR A 89 14.27 3.21 7.26
CA TYR A 89 15.45 2.36 7.35
C TYR A 89 16.69 3.22 7.50
N ASP A 90 17.46 2.98 8.55
CA ASP A 90 18.76 3.62 8.78
C ASP A 90 19.87 2.76 8.15
N PRO A 91 20.55 3.25 7.09
CA PRO A 91 21.62 2.50 6.45
C PRO A 91 22.87 2.30 7.32
N LEU A 92 23.14 3.21 8.27
CA LEU A 92 24.32 3.16 9.12
C LEU A 92 24.14 2.12 10.23
N GLU A 93 22.97 2.11 10.86
CA GLU A 93 22.66 1.20 11.97
C GLU A 93 22.05 -0.13 11.51
N GLY A 94 21.76 -0.29 10.21
CA GLY A 94 21.19 -1.50 9.63
C GLY A 94 19.78 -1.87 10.16
N LYS A 95 19.08 -0.92 10.81
CA LYS A 95 17.79 -1.15 11.47
C LYS A 95 16.73 -0.13 11.07
N ILE A 96 15.46 -0.50 11.27
CA ILE A 96 14.33 0.38 11.02
C ILE A 96 14.14 1.29 12.24
N LYS A 97 14.38 2.60 12.05
CA LYS A 97 14.08 3.64 13.04
C LYS A 97 12.59 3.96 13.02
N ARG A 98 12.00 4.04 14.23
CA ARG A 98 10.59 4.39 14.46
C ARG A 98 10.53 5.67 15.30
N PRO A 99 10.69 6.84 14.68
CA PRO A 99 10.67 8.10 15.40
C PRO A 99 9.29 8.33 16.06
N LEU A 100 9.31 9.00 17.21
CA LEU A 100 8.12 9.44 17.91
C LEU A 100 7.50 10.65 17.19
N PRO A 101 6.16 10.76 17.14
CA PRO A 101 5.49 11.98 16.73
C PRO A 101 5.96 13.18 17.54
N GLN A 102 5.96 14.37 16.92
CA GLN A 102 6.13 15.62 17.67
C GLN A 102 4.97 15.78 18.65
N ASN A 103 5.23 16.46 19.77
CA ASN A 103 4.30 16.72 20.87
C ASN A 103 3.81 15.48 21.63
N LEU A 104 3.95 14.25 21.12
CA LEU A 104 3.42 13.06 21.81
C LEU A 104 4.00 12.90 23.22
N SER A 105 5.31 13.02 23.36
CA SER A 105 6.00 12.93 24.65
C SER A 105 5.53 14.00 25.64
N GLU A 106 5.41 15.24 25.17
CA GLU A 106 4.95 16.38 25.97
C GLU A 106 3.46 16.23 26.36
N ILE A 107 2.60 15.78 25.44
CA ILE A 107 1.18 15.51 25.70
C ILE A 107 1.02 14.42 26.75
N ILE A 108 1.81 13.34 26.68
CA ILE A 108 1.78 12.26 27.67
C ILE A 108 2.20 12.76 29.06
N ASN A 109 2.98 13.83 29.17
CA ASN A 109 3.37 14.38 30.47
C ASN A 109 2.35 15.37 31.04
N LEU A 110 1.29 15.74 30.32
CA LEU A 110 0.27 16.62 30.87
C LEU A 110 -0.44 15.95 32.05
N GLU A 111 -0.49 16.66 33.17
CA GLU A 111 -1.16 16.25 34.40
C GLU A 111 -2.63 16.71 34.35
N SER A 112 -3.48 15.91 33.70
CA SER A 112 -4.93 16.13 33.71
C SER A 112 -5.66 14.81 33.44
N GLU A 113 -6.66 14.53 34.26
CA GLU A 113 -7.48 13.33 34.17
C GLU A 113 -8.46 13.36 32.99
N ASN A 114 -8.69 14.54 32.40
CA ASN A 114 -9.68 14.73 31.34
C ASN A 114 -9.04 15.09 29.99
N ILE A 115 -7.87 14.51 29.69
CA ILE A 115 -7.24 14.59 28.38
C ILE A 115 -7.38 13.24 27.67
N LYS A 116 -7.77 13.28 26.39
CA LYS A 116 -7.83 12.09 25.54
C LYS A 116 -7.16 12.29 24.19
N LEU A 117 -6.55 11.21 23.71
CA LEU A 117 -6.08 11.07 22.34
C LEU A 117 -7.19 10.46 21.48
N LEU A 118 -7.64 11.19 20.46
CA LEU A 118 -8.69 10.74 19.55
C LEU A 118 -8.08 10.33 18.19
N PRO A 119 -7.99 9.03 17.87
CA PRO A 119 -7.43 8.59 16.59
C PRO A 119 -8.41 8.80 15.45
N VAL A 120 -7.98 9.48 14.39
CA VAL A 120 -8.82 9.77 13.21
C VAL A 120 -8.20 9.17 11.95
N SER A 121 -8.95 8.34 11.24
CA SER A 121 -8.54 7.72 9.97
C SER A 121 -9.19 8.42 8.78
N PHE A 122 -8.49 8.49 7.64
CA PHE A 122 -8.95 9.18 6.43
C PHE A 122 -8.89 8.26 5.21
N TYR A 123 -10.00 8.13 4.51
CA TYR A 123 -10.16 7.26 3.35
C TYR A 123 -10.70 8.02 2.14
N TRP A 124 -9.79 8.41 1.24
CA TRP A 124 -10.13 9.16 0.04
C TRP A 124 -10.48 8.24 -1.14
N GLY A 125 -11.61 8.49 -1.78
CA GLY A 125 -12.04 7.78 -2.99
C GLY A 125 -12.65 6.40 -2.74
N MET A 126 -13.14 6.14 -1.52
CA MET A 126 -13.68 4.85 -1.07
C MET A 126 -15.21 4.76 -1.16
N HIS A 127 -15.83 5.38 -2.17
CA HIS A 127 -17.26 5.15 -2.43
C HIS A 127 -17.43 3.90 -3.33
N PRO A 128 -18.30 2.94 -2.98
CA PRO A 128 -18.52 1.69 -3.71
C PRO A 128 -19.19 1.85 -5.09
N GLU A 129 -19.58 3.08 -5.48
CA GLU A 129 -20.16 3.31 -6.80
C GLU A 129 -19.13 3.13 -7.92
N LYS A 130 -19.59 2.61 -9.07
CA LYS A 130 -18.80 2.40 -10.29
C LYS A 130 -18.12 3.72 -10.74
N GLN A 131 -16.89 3.96 -10.29
CA GLN A 131 -16.18 5.21 -10.54
C GLN A 131 -15.76 5.33 -12.03
N ARG A 132 -16.58 6.04 -12.82
CA ARG A 132 -16.38 6.29 -14.26
C ARG A 132 -15.26 7.30 -14.59
N SER A 133 -14.28 7.58 -13.73
CA SER A 133 -13.21 8.56 -14.01
C SER A 133 -11.81 7.99 -13.74
N ILE A 134 -10.94 7.99 -14.76
CA ILE A 134 -9.55 7.50 -14.69
C ILE A 134 -8.71 8.23 -13.65
N PHE A 135 -8.97 9.53 -13.45
CA PHE A 135 -8.26 10.35 -12.47
C PHE A 135 -8.71 9.99 -11.04
N LYS A 136 -10.00 9.74 -10.82
CA LYS A 136 -10.50 9.19 -9.54
C LYS A 136 -9.96 7.78 -9.25
N ILE A 137 -9.54 7.04 -10.24
CA ILE A 137 -8.95 5.74 -9.98
C ILE A 137 -7.49 5.90 -9.51
N LEU A 138 -6.70 6.70 -10.23
CA LEU A 138 -5.26 6.89 -10.02
C LEU A 138 -4.91 7.50 -8.65
N PHE A 139 -5.78 8.37 -8.13
CA PHE A 139 -5.55 9.14 -6.91
C PHE A 139 -6.27 8.60 -5.66
N SER A 140 -6.93 7.44 -5.77
CA SER A 140 -7.59 6.76 -4.65
C SER A 140 -6.60 6.33 -3.54
N GLN A 141 -7.15 5.98 -2.37
CA GLN A 141 -6.37 5.60 -1.20
C GLN A 141 -5.51 4.35 -1.50
N SER A 142 -4.21 4.44 -1.20
CA SER A 142 -3.25 3.35 -1.42
C SER A 142 -2.50 3.02 -0.13
N TRP A 143 -1.94 1.80 -0.06
CA TRP A 143 -1.03 1.39 1.00
C TRP A 143 0.28 2.21 1.02
N SER A 144 0.75 2.64 -0.16
CA SER A 144 2.00 3.38 -0.34
C SER A 144 1.97 4.86 0.12
N ALA A 145 3.16 5.43 0.33
CA ALA A 145 3.33 6.87 0.59
C ALA A 145 2.83 7.70 -0.58
N SER A 146 1.99 8.69 -0.30
CA SER A 146 1.55 9.63 -1.33
C SER A 146 2.47 10.85 -1.31
N SER A 147 3.12 11.10 -2.44
CA SER A 147 3.89 12.34 -2.67
C SER A 147 2.99 13.58 -2.48
N PRO A 148 3.52 14.74 -2.05
CA PRO A 148 2.75 15.99 -1.94
C PRO A 148 1.94 16.31 -3.20
N PHE A 149 2.50 16.10 -4.39
CA PHE A 149 1.79 16.26 -5.67
C PHE A 149 0.60 15.31 -5.79
N LYS A 150 0.78 14.03 -5.42
CA LYS A 150 -0.30 13.03 -5.41
C LYS A 150 -1.40 13.40 -4.40
N LYS A 151 -1.04 13.99 -3.25
CA LYS A 151 -2.00 14.48 -2.24
C LYS A 151 -2.83 15.64 -2.76
N PHE A 152 -2.23 16.60 -3.47
CA PHE A 152 -2.97 17.71 -4.10
C PHE A 152 -4.03 17.20 -5.10
N PHE A 153 -3.62 16.37 -6.07
CA PHE A 153 -4.55 15.82 -7.06
C PHE A 153 -5.59 14.88 -6.45
N ARG A 154 -5.26 14.19 -5.35
CA ARG A 154 -6.27 13.46 -4.58
C ARG A 154 -7.38 14.38 -4.07
N ILE A 155 -7.08 15.59 -3.58
CA ILE A 155 -8.14 16.53 -3.20
C ILE A 155 -8.94 16.97 -4.42
N VAL A 156 -8.28 17.29 -5.54
CA VAL A 156 -8.97 17.71 -6.77
C VAL A 156 -9.96 16.66 -7.28
N PHE A 157 -9.57 15.37 -7.26
CA PHE A 157 -10.39 14.30 -7.83
C PHE A 157 -11.28 13.58 -6.80
N HIS A 158 -10.85 13.49 -5.55
CA HIS A 158 -11.52 12.77 -4.46
C HIS A 158 -11.95 13.63 -3.30
N GLY A 159 -11.77 14.94 -3.37
CA GLY A 159 -12.12 15.89 -2.33
C GLY A 159 -13.53 15.65 -1.80
N ARG A 160 -14.47 15.28 -2.69
CA ARG A 160 -15.89 15.04 -2.38
C ARG A 160 -16.23 13.60 -1.96
N SER A 161 -15.24 12.72 -1.86
CA SER A 161 -15.40 11.30 -1.56
C SER A 161 -14.45 10.88 -0.45
N LEU A 162 -14.44 11.64 0.64
CA LEU A 162 -13.66 11.33 1.84
C LEU A 162 -14.57 10.64 2.87
N ILE A 163 -14.14 9.52 3.40
CA ILE A 163 -14.67 8.95 4.65
C ILE A 163 -13.68 9.25 5.76
N MET A 164 -14.12 9.98 6.78
CA MET A 164 -13.38 10.23 8.00
C MET A 164 -13.90 9.29 9.08
N ARG A 165 -13.04 8.42 9.62
CA ARG A 165 -13.42 7.48 10.67
C ARG A 165 -12.83 7.87 12.01
N ILE A 166 -13.70 8.21 12.95
CA ILE A 166 -13.37 8.50 14.35
C ILE A 166 -13.31 7.18 15.12
N ASN A 167 -12.16 6.90 15.74
CA ASN A 167 -11.93 5.65 16.47
C ASN A 167 -12.11 5.90 17.98
N LYS A 168 -12.12 4.82 18.77
CA LYS A 168 -12.27 4.92 20.23
C LYS A 168 -11.23 5.88 20.84
N PRO A 169 -11.67 6.82 21.71
CA PRO A 169 -10.75 7.71 22.40
C PRO A 169 -9.87 6.91 23.35
N LEU A 170 -8.63 7.36 23.51
CA LEU A 170 -7.67 6.80 24.45
C LEU A 170 -7.43 7.84 25.54
N TYR A 171 -7.83 7.56 26.77
CA TYR A 171 -7.66 8.48 27.89
C TYR A 171 -6.23 8.42 28.41
N LEU A 172 -5.60 9.57 28.65
CA LEU A 172 -4.19 9.63 29.02
C LEU A 172 -3.90 8.92 30.36
N ASN A 173 -4.81 9.02 31.32
CA ASN A 173 -4.72 8.33 32.61
C ASN A 173 -4.69 6.80 32.47
N GLU A 174 -5.41 6.22 31.50
CA GLU A 174 -5.41 4.79 31.20
C GLU A 174 -4.17 4.34 30.41
N LEU A 175 -3.54 5.28 29.69
CA LEU A 175 -2.39 5.00 28.82
C LEU A 175 -1.05 5.07 29.54
N LYS A 176 -0.96 5.80 30.65
CA LYS A 176 0.27 5.94 31.45
C LYS A 176 0.43 4.73 32.38
N ASP A 177 1.61 4.13 32.33
CA ASP A 177 2.05 3.16 33.32
C ASP A 177 3.14 3.83 34.14
N ASP A 178 2.88 4.06 35.43
CA ASP A 178 3.78 4.74 36.36
C ASP A 178 5.11 3.99 36.55
N LYS A 179 5.14 2.70 36.19
CA LYS A 179 6.36 1.88 36.24
C LYS A 179 7.27 2.11 35.03
N ARG A 180 6.82 2.82 34.01
CA ARG A 180 7.56 3.05 32.76
C ARG A 180 8.06 4.48 32.66
N THR A 181 9.20 4.64 32.01
CA THR A 181 9.69 5.97 31.64
C THR A 181 8.78 6.62 30.59
N GLU A 182 8.78 7.96 30.55
CA GLU A 182 8.06 8.77 29.55
C GLU A 182 8.29 8.25 28.11
N LYS A 183 9.54 7.95 27.79
CA LYS A 183 9.95 7.48 26.47
C LYS A 183 9.35 6.11 26.14
N GLU A 184 9.26 5.22 27.12
CA GLU A 184 8.65 3.90 26.98
C GLU A 184 7.13 4.01 26.78
N ASN A 185 6.44 4.82 27.58
CA ASN A 185 5.01 5.09 27.40
C ASN A 185 4.73 5.70 26.01
N SER A 186 5.53 6.69 25.60
CA SER A 186 5.45 7.29 24.26
C SER A 186 5.61 6.27 23.14
N HIS A 187 6.57 5.35 23.26
CA HIS A 187 6.79 4.31 22.26
C HIS A 187 5.66 3.27 22.23
N LEU A 188 5.11 2.90 23.38
CA LEU A 188 3.98 1.98 23.48
C LEU A 188 2.73 2.57 22.82
N ILE A 189 2.40 3.82 23.13
CA ILE A 189 1.25 4.53 22.55
C ILE A 189 1.44 4.71 21.04
N ASN A 190 2.62 5.12 20.58
CA ASN A 190 2.94 5.19 19.15
C ASN A 190 2.85 3.81 18.46
N ARG A 191 3.19 2.71 19.14
CA ARG A 191 3.02 1.34 18.62
C ARG A 191 1.55 0.97 18.51
N TYR A 192 0.75 1.27 19.54
CA TYR A 192 -0.68 1.03 19.57
C TYR A 192 -1.41 1.78 18.45
N LEU A 193 -1.18 3.09 18.33
CA LEU A 193 -1.80 3.93 17.29
C LEU A 193 -1.48 3.40 15.88
N ARG A 194 -0.24 2.95 15.64
CA ARG A 194 0.12 2.31 14.36
C ARG A 194 -0.64 1.03 14.09
N ALA A 195 -0.80 0.18 15.10
CA ALA A 195 -1.54 -1.07 14.97
C ALA A 195 -3.02 -0.79 14.68
N LEU A 196 -3.61 0.18 15.39
CA LEU A 196 -4.97 0.65 15.19
C LEU A 196 -5.17 1.16 13.75
N PHE A 197 -4.35 2.12 13.30
CA PHE A 197 -4.48 2.66 11.93
C PHE A 197 -4.21 1.62 10.84
N ARG A 198 -3.35 0.64 11.10
CA ARG A 198 -3.14 -0.48 10.15
C ARG A 198 -4.38 -1.36 10.06
N LYS A 199 -4.98 -1.70 11.20
CA LYS A 199 -6.22 -2.51 11.27
C LYS A 199 -7.37 -1.80 10.57
N THR A 200 -7.60 -0.52 10.87
CA THR A 200 -8.69 0.26 10.26
C THR A 200 -8.48 0.43 8.76
N LYS A 201 -7.24 0.72 8.32
CA LYS A 201 -6.89 0.79 6.90
C LYS A 201 -7.07 -0.54 6.17
N GLN A 202 -6.77 -1.66 6.83
CA GLN A 202 -7.01 -2.99 6.27
C GLN A 202 -8.50 -3.32 6.15
N ALA A 203 -9.31 -2.93 7.12
CA ALA A 203 -10.76 -3.10 7.03
C ALA A 203 -11.34 -2.28 5.86
N ALA A 204 -10.85 -1.05 5.65
CA ALA A 204 -11.33 -0.19 4.58
C ALA A 204 -10.84 -0.61 3.18
N ILE A 205 -9.54 -0.92 3.01
CA ILE A 205 -8.91 -1.09 1.70
C ILE A 205 -8.68 -2.58 1.35
N GLY A 206 -8.80 -3.48 2.32
CA GLY A 206 -8.35 -4.88 2.21
C GLY A 206 -6.90 -5.08 2.65
N PRO A 207 -6.41 -6.34 2.69
CA PRO A 207 -5.09 -6.68 3.23
C PRO A 207 -3.95 -5.92 2.54
N ASP A 208 -2.96 -5.50 3.33
CA ASP A 208 -1.70 -4.97 2.83
C ASP A 208 -0.93 -6.09 2.12
N ILE A 209 -1.12 -6.22 0.81
CA ILE A 209 -0.26 -7.07 -0.02
C ILE A 209 1.15 -6.51 0.17
N SER A 210 2.02 -7.28 0.85
CA SER A 210 3.27 -6.74 1.39
C SER A 210 3.96 -5.85 0.38
N HIS A 211 4.07 -4.57 0.73
CA HIS A 211 4.69 -3.55 -0.10
C HIS A 211 5.95 -4.11 -0.76
N ARG A 212 6.11 -3.95 -2.08
CA ARG A 212 7.21 -4.55 -2.84
C ARG A 212 8.57 -4.38 -2.15
N ARG A 213 8.80 -3.22 -1.55
CA ARG A 213 10.00 -2.94 -0.72
C ARG A 213 10.23 -3.99 0.38
N THR A 214 9.22 -4.32 1.18
CA THR A 214 9.29 -5.32 2.25
C THR A 214 9.52 -6.71 1.68
N LEU A 215 8.86 -7.03 0.57
CA LEU A 215 9.06 -8.32 -0.11
C LEU A 215 10.49 -8.47 -0.64
N VAL A 216 11.01 -7.43 -1.30
CA VAL A 216 12.39 -7.37 -1.80
C VAL A 216 13.41 -7.50 -0.66
N GLN A 217 13.21 -6.78 0.45
CA GLN A 217 14.09 -6.85 1.62
C GLN A 217 14.08 -8.24 2.26
N SER A 218 12.89 -8.81 2.47
CA SER A 218 12.77 -10.13 3.07
C SER A 218 13.26 -11.26 2.17
N LEU A 219 13.23 -11.11 0.83
CA LEU A 219 13.84 -12.08 -0.09
C LEU A 219 15.36 -12.06 0.00
N GLY A 220 15.98 -10.87 0.15
CA GLY A 220 17.43 -10.77 0.35
C GLY A 220 17.91 -11.39 1.68
N GLY A 221 17.03 -11.51 2.66
CA GLY A 221 17.28 -12.17 3.95
C GLY A 221 16.71 -13.59 4.05
N ASP A 222 16.26 -14.17 2.94
CA ASP A 222 15.71 -15.52 2.92
C ASP A 222 16.80 -16.57 3.16
N ARG A 223 16.50 -17.64 3.92
CA ARG A 223 17.49 -18.67 4.29
C ARG A 223 18.16 -19.31 3.08
N GLU A 224 17.41 -19.63 2.03
CA GLU A 224 17.94 -20.24 0.81
C GLU A 224 18.85 -19.26 0.05
N VAL A 225 18.46 -17.98 0.02
CA VAL A 225 19.24 -16.91 -0.62
C VAL A 225 20.53 -16.65 0.16
N ILE A 226 20.46 -16.60 1.50
CA ILE A 226 21.64 -16.44 2.36
C ILE A 226 22.58 -17.65 2.19
N GLY A 227 22.04 -18.87 2.20
CA GLY A 227 22.84 -20.09 2.01
C GLY A 227 23.59 -20.10 0.68
N GLU A 228 22.94 -19.71 -0.41
CA GLU A 228 23.62 -19.59 -1.71
C GLU A 228 24.67 -18.46 -1.73
N ILE A 229 24.38 -17.33 -1.08
CA ILE A 229 25.36 -16.24 -0.93
C ILE A 229 26.60 -16.74 -0.20
N GLU A 230 26.43 -17.48 0.88
CA GLU A 230 27.53 -18.02 1.69
C GLU A 230 28.34 -19.06 0.91
N ARG A 231 27.66 -19.96 0.19
CA ARG A 231 28.30 -20.94 -0.68
C ARG A 231 29.14 -20.29 -1.79
N GLN A 232 28.65 -19.22 -2.40
CA GLN A 232 29.39 -18.49 -3.44
C GLN A 232 30.49 -17.58 -2.86
N SER A 233 30.30 -17.01 -1.66
CA SER A 233 31.28 -16.12 -1.05
C SER A 233 32.44 -16.84 -0.40
N GLY A 234 32.22 -18.08 0.08
CA GLY A 234 33.14 -18.69 1.04
C GLY A 234 33.31 -17.79 2.27
N GLU A 235 34.54 -17.69 2.77
CA GLU A 235 34.91 -16.86 3.92
C GLU A 235 35.12 -15.37 3.55
N GLU A 236 35.03 -15.03 2.26
CA GLU A 236 35.41 -13.72 1.76
C GLU A 236 34.34 -12.64 2.02
N ILE A 237 34.56 -11.79 3.03
CA ILE A 237 33.59 -10.77 3.50
C ILE A 237 33.19 -9.78 2.39
N ARG A 238 34.14 -9.35 1.55
CA ARG A 238 33.87 -8.41 0.45
C ARG A 238 32.91 -9.03 -0.58
N LYS A 239 33.16 -10.28 -0.97
CA LYS A 239 32.31 -11.03 -1.90
C LYS A 239 30.91 -11.24 -1.34
N LYS A 240 30.78 -11.58 -0.04
CA LYS A 240 29.49 -11.68 0.66
C LYS A 240 28.68 -10.40 0.56
N LYS A 241 29.29 -9.23 0.79
CA LYS A 241 28.61 -7.92 0.66
C LYS A 241 28.13 -7.65 -0.77
N VAL A 242 28.97 -7.95 -1.78
CA VAL A 242 28.61 -7.79 -3.20
C VAL A 242 27.44 -8.70 -3.58
N LEU A 243 27.47 -9.96 -3.19
CA LEU A 243 26.41 -10.93 -3.48
C LEU A 243 25.09 -10.57 -2.79
N LYS A 244 25.12 -10.08 -1.53
CA LYS A 244 23.92 -9.53 -0.86
C LYS A 244 23.30 -8.38 -1.65
N LYS A 245 24.12 -7.43 -2.12
CA LYS A 245 23.64 -6.32 -2.96
C LYS A 245 23.07 -6.83 -4.29
N LYS A 246 23.68 -7.87 -4.87
CA LYS A 246 23.22 -8.52 -6.11
C LYS A 246 21.86 -9.20 -5.91
N ALA A 247 21.68 -9.94 -4.82
CA ALA A 247 20.42 -10.59 -4.46
C ALA A 247 19.29 -9.57 -4.26
N TYR A 248 19.56 -8.46 -3.57
CA TYR A 248 18.60 -7.36 -3.45
C TYR A 248 18.22 -6.76 -4.82
N LYS A 249 19.20 -6.57 -5.72
CA LYS A 249 18.94 -6.09 -7.07
C LYS A 249 18.07 -7.08 -7.87
N TYR A 250 18.33 -8.38 -7.76
CA TYR A 250 17.51 -9.41 -8.39
C TYR A 250 16.10 -9.44 -7.84
N ALA A 251 15.93 -9.43 -6.51
CA ALA A 251 14.61 -9.39 -5.89
C ALA A 251 13.82 -8.17 -6.36
N ASN A 252 14.46 -7.00 -6.41
CA ASN A 252 13.87 -5.79 -6.95
C ASN A 252 13.49 -5.96 -8.43
N GLU A 253 14.37 -6.50 -9.26
CA GLU A 253 14.06 -6.76 -10.66
C GLU A 253 12.84 -7.68 -10.85
N ILE A 254 12.71 -8.73 -10.04
CA ILE A 254 11.67 -9.75 -10.16
C ILE A 254 10.31 -9.25 -9.64
N CYS A 255 10.22 -8.84 -8.37
CA CYS A 255 8.96 -8.71 -7.64
C CYS A 255 7.92 -7.77 -8.27
N SER A 256 6.69 -8.24 -8.49
CA SER A 256 5.57 -7.36 -8.87
C SER A 256 5.24 -6.30 -7.80
N ASP A 257 4.43 -5.30 -8.17
CA ASP A 257 4.01 -4.19 -7.31
C ASP A 257 2.55 -3.84 -7.59
N ILE A 258 1.64 -4.81 -7.38
CA ILE A 258 0.22 -4.64 -7.71
C ILE A 258 -0.31 -3.35 -7.10
N ASN A 259 -0.88 -2.52 -7.97
CA ASN A 259 -1.35 -1.19 -7.67
C ASN A 259 -2.77 -1.06 -8.23
N TYR A 260 -3.77 -1.25 -7.37
CA TYR A 260 -5.18 -1.23 -7.75
C TYR A 260 -5.63 0.01 -8.55
N PRO A 261 -5.14 1.23 -8.24
CA PRO A 261 -5.27 2.37 -9.14
C PRO A 261 -4.83 2.10 -10.59
N ILE A 262 -3.64 1.52 -10.80
CA ILE A 262 -3.16 1.15 -12.14
C ILE A 262 -4.04 0.05 -12.74
N VAL A 263 -4.39 -0.97 -11.94
CA VAL A 263 -5.25 -2.08 -12.38
C VAL A 263 -6.59 -1.57 -12.90
N ARG A 264 -7.27 -0.70 -12.15
CA ARG A 264 -8.56 -0.14 -12.56
C ARG A 264 -8.45 0.80 -13.77
N LEU A 265 -7.33 1.50 -13.93
CA LEU A 265 -7.04 2.29 -15.13
C LEU A 265 -6.92 1.37 -16.36
N LEU A 266 -6.14 0.29 -16.23
CA LEU A 266 -5.96 -0.71 -17.27
C LEU A 266 -7.30 -1.38 -17.60
N GLN A 267 -8.07 -1.80 -16.60
CA GLN A 267 -9.40 -2.38 -16.79
C GLN A 267 -10.27 -1.50 -17.68
N ARG A 268 -10.37 -0.20 -17.38
CA ARG A 268 -11.19 0.71 -18.19
C ARG A 268 -10.65 0.89 -19.61
N GLY A 269 -9.34 1.08 -19.75
CA GLY A 269 -8.72 1.20 -21.08
C GLY A 269 -8.98 -0.05 -21.92
N LEU A 270 -8.94 -1.22 -21.28
CA LEU A 270 -9.25 -2.51 -21.86
C LEU A 270 -10.74 -2.64 -22.18
N SER A 271 -11.67 -2.23 -21.30
CA SER A 271 -13.10 -2.20 -21.61
C SER A 271 -13.38 -1.40 -22.89
N TRP A 272 -12.77 -0.23 -23.05
CA TRP A 272 -12.88 0.54 -24.29
C TRP A 272 -12.26 -0.21 -25.48
N PHE A 273 -11.05 -0.74 -25.32
CA PHE A 273 -10.32 -1.45 -26.37
C PHE A 273 -11.09 -2.66 -26.92
N TRP A 274 -11.68 -3.47 -26.03
CA TRP A 274 -12.42 -4.67 -26.43
C TRP A 274 -13.75 -4.38 -27.12
N ASN A 275 -14.36 -3.21 -26.87
CA ASN A 275 -15.62 -2.81 -27.49
C ASN A 275 -15.42 -1.88 -28.70
N THR A 276 -14.18 -1.53 -29.05
CA THR A 276 -13.89 -0.63 -30.18
C THR A 276 -12.91 -1.19 -31.20
N ARG A 277 -12.02 -2.11 -30.80
CA ARG A 277 -11.01 -2.72 -31.68
C ARG A 277 -11.24 -4.20 -31.94
N TYR A 278 -12.11 -4.82 -31.14
CA TYR A 278 -12.55 -6.21 -31.26
C TYR A 278 -14.08 -6.24 -31.20
N ASP A 279 -14.68 -7.34 -31.64
CA ASP A 279 -16.12 -7.58 -31.54
C ASP A 279 -16.54 -8.07 -30.14
N GLY A 280 -15.76 -7.73 -29.11
CA GLY A 280 -15.92 -8.22 -27.74
C GLY A 280 -15.12 -9.48 -27.43
N ILE A 281 -15.41 -10.07 -26.26
CA ILE A 281 -14.76 -11.27 -25.74
C ILE A 281 -15.83 -12.31 -25.43
N ASN A 282 -15.75 -13.46 -26.10
CA ASN A 282 -16.60 -14.61 -25.81
C ASN A 282 -15.97 -15.47 -24.71
N ILE A 283 -16.70 -15.67 -23.62
CA ILE A 283 -16.23 -16.39 -22.43
C ILE A 283 -17.10 -17.63 -22.25
N HIS A 284 -16.46 -18.79 -22.11
CA HIS A 284 -17.14 -20.06 -21.83
C HIS A 284 -16.63 -20.65 -20.51
N ASN A 285 -17.47 -21.44 -19.84
CA ASN A 285 -17.14 -22.21 -18.62
C ASN A 285 -16.65 -21.39 -17.40
N LEU A 286 -17.04 -20.12 -17.31
CA LEU A 286 -16.61 -19.23 -16.23
C LEU A 286 -17.10 -19.68 -14.84
N ASP A 287 -18.32 -20.22 -14.76
CA ASP A 287 -18.92 -20.57 -13.45
C ASP A 287 -18.14 -21.68 -12.74
N LYS A 288 -17.60 -22.65 -13.50
CA LYS A 288 -16.68 -23.66 -12.99
C LYS A 288 -15.38 -23.04 -12.45
N ILE A 289 -14.85 -22.00 -13.10
CA ILE A 289 -13.65 -21.30 -12.61
C ILE A 289 -13.97 -20.55 -11.32
N LYS A 290 -15.13 -19.88 -11.24
CA LYS A 290 -15.56 -19.18 -10.02
C LYS A 290 -15.72 -20.10 -8.82
N SER A 291 -16.32 -21.28 -9.01
CA SER A 291 -16.51 -22.24 -7.92
C SER A 291 -15.19 -22.82 -7.39
N ILE A 292 -14.17 -22.94 -8.24
CA ILE A 292 -12.84 -23.41 -7.81
C ILE A 292 -12.07 -22.26 -7.14
N ALA A 293 -12.17 -21.04 -7.68
CA ALA A 293 -11.47 -19.85 -7.19
C ALA A 293 -11.90 -19.42 -5.78
N SER A 294 -13.11 -19.78 -5.32
CA SER A 294 -13.59 -19.39 -3.98
C SER A 294 -12.82 -20.01 -2.83
N THR A 295 -12.17 -21.17 -3.06
CA THR A 295 -11.42 -21.90 -2.04
C THR A 295 -9.96 -22.16 -2.43
N ASN A 296 -9.56 -21.89 -3.68
CA ASN A 296 -8.22 -22.21 -4.19
C ASN A 296 -7.54 -21.02 -4.87
N ALA A 297 -6.22 -20.95 -4.73
CA ALA A 297 -5.39 -20.13 -5.61
C ALA A 297 -5.25 -20.82 -6.98
N LEU A 298 -5.41 -20.06 -8.06
CA LEU A 298 -5.39 -20.62 -9.41
C LEU A 298 -4.08 -20.32 -10.14
N ILE A 299 -3.61 -21.32 -10.89
CA ILE A 299 -2.51 -21.17 -11.84
C ILE A 299 -3.11 -21.21 -13.24
N TYR A 300 -3.06 -20.08 -13.93
CA TYR A 300 -3.52 -19.94 -15.29
C TYR A 300 -2.38 -20.23 -16.27
N VAL A 301 -2.65 -21.14 -17.22
CA VAL A 301 -1.70 -21.58 -18.25
C VAL A 301 -2.25 -21.33 -19.66
N PRO A 302 -2.49 -20.07 -20.04
CA PRO A 302 -2.99 -19.75 -21.37
C PRO A 302 -1.99 -20.10 -22.48
N CYS A 303 -2.50 -20.35 -23.69
CA CYS A 303 -1.67 -20.37 -24.90
C CYS A 303 -1.18 -18.96 -25.23
N HIS A 304 0.02 -18.82 -25.83
CA HIS A 304 0.58 -17.51 -26.14
C HIS A 304 0.61 -17.22 -27.64
N ARG A 305 -0.39 -16.52 -28.14
CA ARG A 305 -0.53 -16.12 -29.54
C ARG A 305 -0.27 -14.64 -29.77
N SER A 306 -0.48 -13.81 -28.74
CA SER A 306 -0.34 -12.35 -28.84
C SER A 306 0.03 -11.70 -27.50
N HIS A 307 0.52 -10.45 -27.56
CA HIS A 307 0.72 -9.63 -26.36
C HIS A 307 -0.59 -9.19 -25.70
N ILE A 308 -1.73 -9.42 -26.36
CA ILE A 308 -3.04 -9.09 -25.79
C ILE A 308 -3.57 -10.20 -24.87
N ASP A 309 -3.02 -11.42 -24.94
CA ASP A 309 -3.59 -12.60 -24.28
C ASP A 309 -3.63 -12.42 -22.75
N TYR A 310 -2.52 -11.98 -22.15
CA TYR A 310 -2.45 -11.72 -20.71
C TYR A 310 -3.32 -10.53 -20.28
N LEU A 311 -3.53 -9.56 -21.17
CA LEU A 311 -4.43 -8.43 -20.93
C LEU A 311 -5.89 -8.89 -20.95
N ALA A 312 -6.25 -9.77 -21.89
CA ALA A 312 -7.59 -10.32 -22.02
C ALA A 312 -7.95 -11.16 -20.79
N LEU A 313 -7.09 -12.09 -20.37
CA LEU A 313 -7.33 -12.90 -19.18
C LEU A 313 -7.46 -12.03 -17.92
N SER A 314 -6.50 -11.13 -17.69
CA SER A 314 -6.55 -10.20 -16.56
C SER A 314 -7.82 -9.35 -16.55
N TYR A 315 -8.25 -8.86 -17.71
CA TYR A 315 -9.47 -8.09 -17.87
C TYR A 315 -10.72 -8.90 -17.50
N ILE A 316 -10.84 -10.11 -18.04
CA ILE A 316 -11.97 -11.01 -17.77
C ILE A 316 -12.07 -11.32 -16.27
N LEU A 317 -10.94 -11.64 -15.63
CA LEU A 317 -10.91 -11.96 -14.20
C LEU A 317 -11.37 -10.77 -13.36
N LEU A 318 -10.89 -9.56 -13.66
CA LEU A 318 -11.32 -8.34 -12.96
C LEU A 318 -12.81 -8.04 -13.14
N GLU A 319 -13.32 -8.10 -14.38
CA GLU A 319 -14.75 -7.86 -14.67
C GLU A 319 -15.67 -8.86 -13.97
N LYS A 320 -15.16 -10.05 -13.65
CA LYS A 320 -15.91 -11.12 -12.99
C LYS A 320 -15.62 -11.23 -11.51
N ASN A 321 -14.97 -10.22 -10.91
CA ASN A 321 -14.60 -10.14 -9.49
C ASN A 321 -13.73 -11.33 -9.03
N LEU A 322 -12.94 -11.89 -9.92
CA LEU A 322 -11.93 -12.90 -9.61
C LEU A 322 -10.60 -12.23 -9.31
N MET A 323 -9.75 -12.91 -8.54
CA MET A 323 -8.44 -12.38 -8.18
C MET A 323 -7.55 -12.20 -9.42
N LEU A 324 -6.92 -11.02 -9.50
CA LEU A 324 -5.93 -10.72 -10.54
C LEU A 324 -4.69 -11.60 -10.36
N PRO A 325 -4.19 -12.27 -11.42
CA PRO A 325 -3.01 -13.10 -11.30
C PRO A 325 -1.73 -12.28 -11.30
N HIS A 326 -0.69 -12.86 -10.69
CA HIS A 326 0.69 -12.44 -10.89
C HIS A 326 1.21 -13.02 -12.20
N ILE A 327 1.63 -12.17 -13.13
CA ILE A 327 1.93 -12.59 -14.51
C ILE A 327 3.45 -12.71 -14.69
N ALA A 328 3.91 -13.89 -15.10
CA ALA A 328 5.32 -14.09 -15.46
C ALA A 328 5.61 -13.41 -16.80
N ALA A 329 6.42 -12.34 -16.78
CA ALA A 329 6.77 -11.56 -17.96
C ALA A 329 8.28 -11.63 -18.26
N GLY A 330 8.64 -11.67 -19.55
CA GLY A 330 10.03 -11.53 -19.94
C GLY A 330 10.57 -10.13 -19.62
N ILE A 331 11.82 -10.05 -19.15
CA ILE A 331 12.48 -8.77 -18.81
C ILE A 331 12.59 -7.80 -20.00
N ASN A 332 12.48 -8.30 -21.22
CA ASN A 332 12.41 -7.50 -22.45
C ASN A 332 11.18 -6.59 -22.52
N LEU A 333 10.17 -6.78 -21.67
CA LEU A 333 9.01 -5.88 -21.56
C LEU A 333 9.20 -4.78 -20.49
N ASN A 334 10.29 -4.82 -19.73
CA ASN A 334 10.55 -3.89 -18.63
C ASN A 334 11.20 -2.59 -19.12
N PHE A 335 10.48 -1.81 -19.91
CA PHE A 335 10.92 -0.48 -20.36
C PHE A 335 10.60 0.61 -19.33
N PRO A 336 11.29 1.77 -19.36
CA PRO A 336 10.89 2.93 -18.58
C PRO A 336 9.41 3.26 -18.79
N LEU A 337 8.71 3.64 -17.72
CA LEU A 337 7.26 3.91 -17.69
C LEU A 337 6.38 2.65 -17.89
N LEU A 338 6.47 1.97 -19.04
CA LEU A 338 5.64 0.79 -19.35
C LEU A 338 5.88 -0.36 -18.35
N GLY A 339 7.14 -0.62 -18.01
CA GLY A 339 7.49 -1.64 -17.01
C GLY A 339 6.91 -1.34 -15.62
N LYS A 340 6.75 -0.05 -15.25
CA LYS A 340 6.09 0.33 -13.99
C LYS A 340 4.59 0.05 -14.03
N VAL A 341 3.94 0.31 -15.17
CA VAL A 341 2.51 0.03 -15.38
C VAL A 341 2.27 -1.48 -15.35
N LEU A 342 3.05 -2.26 -16.11
CA LEU A 342 2.95 -3.72 -16.12
C LEU A 342 3.18 -4.32 -14.73
N ARG A 343 4.21 -3.84 -14.01
CA ARG A 343 4.47 -4.25 -12.62
C ARG A 343 3.31 -3.90 -11.68
N GLY A 344 2.69 -2.74 -11.91
CA GLY A 344 1.46 -2.27 -11.27
C GLY A 344 0.24 -3.13 -11.56
N GLY A 345 0.19 -3.75 -12.74
CA GLY A 345 -0.84 -4.71 -13.15
C GLY A 345 -0.57 -6.15 -12.71
N GLY A 346 0.50 -6.42 -11.94
CA GLY A 346 0.81 -7.76 -11.45
C GLY A 346 1.95 -8.48 -12.17
N ALA A 347 2.57 -7.88 -13.19
CA ALA A 347 3.70 -8.49 -13.86
C ALA A 347 4.93 -8.59 -12.94
N PHE A 348 5.54 -9.77 -12.90
CA PHE A 348 6.88 -9.99 -12.35
C PHE A 348 7.82 -10.43 -13.46
N PHE A 349 9.06 -9.95 -13.42
CA PHE A 349 9.95 -10.07 -14.57
C PHE A 349 10.97 -11.19 -14.40
N MET A 350 11.10 -12.02 -15.44
CA MET A 350 12.08 -13.09 -15.53
C MET A 350 13.09 -12.86 -16.66
N ARG A 351 14.34 -13.27 -16.43
CA ARG A 351 15.39 -13.29 -17.45
C ARG A 351 15.29 -14.56 -18.30
N ARG A 352 15.78 -14.48 -19.55
CA ARG A 352 16.00 -15.66 -20.40
C ARG A 352 17.13 -16.54 -19.88
N SER A 353 18.21 -15.92 -19.35
CA SER A 353 19.34 -16.61 -18.71
C SER A 353 19.03 -16.98 -17.26
N PHE A 354 17.91 -17.67 -17.06
CA PHE A 354 17.46 -18.13 -15.75
C PHE A 354 18.43 -19.15 -15.16
N VAL A 355 18.65 -20.24 -15.89
CA VAL A 355 19.35 -21.46 -15.42
C VAL A 355 20.83 -21.22 -15.09
N SER A 356 21.53 -20.36 -15.84
CA SER A 356 22.98 -20.15 -15.65
C SER A 356 23.32 -19.33 -14.41
N ASN A 357 22.34 -18.72 -13.74
CA ASN A 357 22.56 -17.84 -12.61
C ASN A 357 21.83 -18.37 -11.38
N LYS A 358 22.50 -19.22 -10.61
CA LYS A 358 21.93 -19.93 -9.45
C LYS A 358 21.39 -18.98 -8.38
N LEU A 359 22.10 -17.90 -8.07
CA LEU A 359 21.63 -16.90 -7.10
C LEU A 359 20.35 -16.19 -7.59
N TYR A 360 20.27 -15.84 -8.88
CA TYR A 360 19.05 -15.26 -9.45
C TYR A 360 17.87 -16.24 -9.39
N SER A 361 18.13 -17.50 -9.78
CA SER A 361 17.12 -18.56 -9.76
C SER A 361 16.55 -18.75 -8.35
N ILE A 362 17.41 -18.88 -7.33
CA ILE A 362 16.97 -19.04 -5.93
C ILE A 362 16.13 -17.85 -5.47
N VAL A 363 16.55 -16.61 -5.77
CA VAL A 363 15.75 -15.42 -5.41
C VAL A 363 14.37 -15.45 -6.10
N PHE A 364 14.31 -15.86 -7.36
CA PHE A 364 13.07 -16.00 -8.11
C PHE A 364 12.16 -17.09 -7.53
N PHE A 365 12.73 -18.24 -7.17
CA PHE A 365 12.02 -19.34 -6.53
C PHE A 365 11.41 -18.94 -5.21
N GLN A 366 12.18 -18.29 -4.35
CA GLN A 366 11.67 -17.82 -3.07
C GLN A 366 10.57 -16.76 -3.24
N TYR A 367 10.60 -15.98 -4.32
CA TYR A 367 9.49 -15.09 -4.66
C TYR A 367 8.24 -15.87 -5.07
N LEU A 368 8.36 -16.83 -5.99
CA LEU A 368 7.24 -17.66 -6.46
C LEU A 368 6.60 -18.45 -5.30
N LYS A 369 7.43 -19.08 -4.47
CA LYS A 369 7.02 -19.78 -3.24
C LYS A 369 6.19 -18.87 -2.34
N ARG A 370 6.60 -17.61 -2.15
CA ARG A 370 5.84 -16.64 -1.34
C ARG A 370 4.52 -16.23 -1.97
N LEU A 371 4.44 -16.14 -3.30
CA LEU A 371 3.16 -15.92 -3.98
C LEU A 371 2.21 -17.09 -3.71
N MET A 372 2.68 -18.32 -3.87
CA MET A 372 1.89 -19.53 -3.64
C MET A 372 1.45 -19.64 -2.16
N GLN A 373 2.37 -19.41 -1.21
CA GLN A 373 2.06 -19.43 0.23
C GLN A 373 1.04 -18.36 0.65
N ARG A 374 0.93 -17.26 -0.11
CA ARG A 374 -0.08 -16.22 0.12
C ARG A 374 -1.41 -16.53 -0.55
N GLY A 375 -1.51 -17.67 -1.23
CA GLY A 375 -2.67 -18.02 -2.03
C GLY A 375 -2.86 -17.08 -3.23
N SER A 376 -1.81 -16.43 -3.73
CA SER A 376 -1.91 -15.58 -4.92
C SER A 376 -2.10 -16.43 -6.18
N SER A 377 -2.98 -15.98 -7.08
CA SER A 377 -3.09 -16.60 -8.42
C SER A 377 -1.89 -16.20 -9.27
N ILE A 378 -1.47 -17.10 -10.16
CA ILE A 378 -0.31 -16.92 -11.03
C ILE A 378 -0.72 -17.19 -12.46
N GLU A 379 -0.19 -16.43 -13.40
CA GLU A 379 -0.34 -16.66 -14.83
C GLU A 379 1.04 -16.80 -15.45
N PHE A 380 1.23 -17.82 -16.27
CA PHE A 380 2.41 -17.92 -17.13
C PHE A 380 2.09 -18.70 -18.41
N PHE A 381 2.92 -18.47 -19.42
CA PHE A 381 2.79 -19.09 -20.73
C PHE A 381 3.78 -20.25 -20.84
N PRO A 382 3.32 -21.52 -20.84
CA PRO A 382 4.21 -22.69 -20.86
C PRO A 382 5.04 -22.76 -22.15
N GLU A 383 4.60 -22.15 -23.25
CA GLU A 383 5.34 -22.10 -24.52
C GLU A 383 6.64 -21.28 -24.42
N GLY A 384 6.77 -20.40 -23.42
CA GLY A 384 7.94 -19.55 -23.20
C GLY A 384 8.13 -18.41 -24.23
N GLY A 385 7.29 -18.35 -25.26
CA GLY A 385 7.28 -17.32 -26.29
C GLY A 385 5.97 -17.32 -27.07
N ARG A 386 5.73 -16.26 -27.84
CA ARG A 386 4.55 -16.16 -28.71
C ARG A 386 4.71 -17.07 -29.92
N SER A 387 3.63 -17.75 -30.29
CA SER A 387 3.55 -18.42 -31.58
C SER A 387 3.72 -17.43 -32.73
N ARG A 388 4.49 -17.81 -33.76
CA ARG A 388 4.70 -16.99 -34.98
C ARG A 388 3.74 -17.35 -36.11
N ASN A 389 3.20 -18.57 -36.08
CA ASN A 389 2.34 -19.14 -37.12
C ASN A 389 0.93 -19.47 -36.60
N GLY A 390 0.63 -19.16 -35.34
CA GLY A 390 -0.67 -19.40 -34.71
C GLY A 390 -0.84 -20.80 -34.10
N PHE A 391 0.08 -21.72 -34.36
CA PHE A 391 0.08 -23.06 -33.75
C PHE A 391 0.70 -23.05 -32.36
N SER A 392 0.19 -23.90 -31.47
CA SER A 392 0.75 -24.08 -30.13
C SER A 392 2.14 -24.69 -30.19
N SER A 393 3.09 -24.04 -29.52
CA SER A 393 4.44 -24.58 -29.37
C SER A 393 4.48 -25.66 -28.28
N PRO A 394 5.48 -26.55 -28.30
CA PRO A 394 5.70 -27.49 -27.20
C PRO A 394 5.85 -26.75 -25.86
N ALA A 395 5.17 -27.24 -24.83
CA ALA A 395 5.29 -26.72 -23.49
C ALA A 395 6.73 -26.86 -23.01
N ARG A 396 7.33 -25.76 -22.57
CA ARG A 396 8.59 -25.72 -21.85
C ARG A 396 8.21 -25.65 -20.38
N PRO A 397 8.27 -26.77 -19.65
CA PRO A 397 7.74 -26.82 -18.32
C PRO A 397 8.54 -25.95 -17.35
N GLY A 398 9.64 -25.29 -17.74
CA GLY A 398 10.40 -24.30 -16.96
C GLY A 398 9.83 -23.98 -15.58
N LEU A 399 8.78 -23.16 -15.50
CA LEU A 399 8.09 -22.76 -14.26
C LEU A 399 7.37 -23.88 -13.45
N LEU A 400 6.89 -24.93 -14.12
CA LEU A 400 6.24 -26.14 -13.61
C LEU A 400 7.19 -27.29 -13.26
N SER A 401 8.35 -27.40 -13.93
CA SER A 401 9.35 -28.46 -13.68
C SER A 401 10.25 -28.14 -12.48
N MET A 402 9.85 -27.17 -11.68
CA MET A 402 10.66 -26.50 -10.66
C MET A 402 10.33 -27.01 -9.27
#